data_AF-A0A3C0QWT9-F1
#
_entry.id   AF-A0A3C0QWT9-F1
#
_cell.length_a   1.000
_cell.length_b   1.000
_cell.length_c   1.000
_cell.angle_alpha   90.00
_cell.angle_beta   90.00
_cell.angle_gamma   90.00
#
_symmetry.space_group_name_H-M   'P 1'
#
loop_
_entity.id
_entity.type
_entity.pdbx_description
1 polymer ?
#
loop_
_entity_poly.entity_id
_entity_poly.type
_entity_poly.pdbx_seq_one_letter_code
_entity_poly.pdbx_strand_id
1 'polypeptide(L)'
;FGSFCTYIWGFVQHKPVQNGFECLSQIPATTPLSDAISRDLKKRGFKFLGSTVIYAHLQATGLVNDHITSCFRYKQLLGEIPD
;
A
#
# COMPACT_ATOMS: atom_id res chain seq x y z
N PHE A 1 8.65 -5.21 16.20
CA PHE A 1 8.26 -4.02 15.41
C PHE A 1 8.48 -2.71 16.15
N GLY A 2 8.31 -2.62 17.47
CA GLY A 2 8.50 -1.35 18.20
C GLY A 2 7.34 -0.36 18.03
N SER A 3 6.92 -0.09 16.79
CA SER A 3 5.75 0.71 16.45
C SER A 3 4.88 0.07 15.35
N PHE A 4 3.64 0.54 15.20
CA PHE A 4 2.78 0.16 14.08
C PHE A 4 3.36 0.62 12.74
N CYS A 5 3.99 1.80 12.69
CA CYS A 5 4.64 2.32 11.50
C CYS A 5 5.75 1.36 11.03
N THR A 6 6.68 1.00 11.91
CA THR A 6 7.76 0.05 11.60
C THR A 6 7.20 -1.32 11.18
N TYR A 7 6.10 -1.77 11.79
CA TYR A 7 5.42 -3.01 11.41
C TYR A 7 4.88 -2.97 9.98
N ILE A 8 4.06 -1.97 9.65
CA ILE A 8 3.35 -1.91 8.38
C ILE A 8 4.33 -1.66 7.22
N TRP A 9 5.33 -0.78 7.42
CA TRP A 9 6.37 -0.52 6.42
C TRP A 9 7.32 -1.71 6.21
N GLY A 10 7.43 -2.61 7.18
CA GLY A 10 8.20 -3.85 7.04
C GLY A 10 7.70 -4.76 5.91
N PHE A 11 6.40 -4.71 5.58
CA PHE A 11 5.84 -5.50 4.47
C PHE A 11 6.30 -5.02 3.09
N VAL A 12 6.77 -3.78 2.99
CA VAL A 12 7.27 -3.17 1.74
C VAL A 12 8.78 -2.88 1.81
N GLN A 13 9.50 -3.56 2.72
CA GLN A 13 10.94 -3.36 2.93
C GLN A 13 11.31 -1.88 3.14
N HIS A 14 10.43 -1.14 3.83
CA HIS A 14 10.58 0.29 4.07
C HIS A 14 10.74 1.14 2.80
N LYS A 15 10.18 0.72 1.67
CA LYS A 15 10.16 1.50 0.42
C LYS A 15 8.76 1.43 -0.20
N PRO A 16 8.20 2.56 -0.70
CA PRO A 16 6.92 2.50 -1.39
C PRO A 16 6.96 1.54 -2.57
N VAL A 17 5.90 0.77 -2.75
CA VAL A 17 5.70 -0.01 -3.98
C VAL A 17 5.26 0.95 -5.07
N GLN A 18 6.09 1.09 -6.10
CA GLN A 18 5.79 1.92 -7.26
C GLN A 18 5.18 1.06 -8.37
N ASN A 19 3.88 1.24 -8.63
CA ASN A 19 3.26 0.67 -9.83
C ASN A 19 3.33 1.68 -10.98
N GLY A 20 2.91 1.25 -12.18
CA GLY A 20 2.99 2.05 -13.41
C GLY A 20 1.73 1.95 -14.27
N PHE A 21 0.55 1.99 -13.63
CA PHE A 21 -0.72 1.87 -14.33
C PHE A 21 -0.98 3.08 -15.24
N GLU A 22 -1.44 2.84 -16.46
CA GLU A 22 -1.75 3.89 -17.43
C GLU A 22 -3.15 4.48 -17.22
N CYS A 23 -4.08 3.67 -16.72
CA CYS A 23 -5.46 4.06 -16.45
C CYS A 23 -6.04 3.36 -15.22
N LEU A 24 -7.12 3.92 -14.66
CA LEU A 24 -7.71 3.46 -13.41
C LEU A 24 -8.23 2.01 -13.47
N SER A 25 -8.69 1.54 -14.63
CA SER A 25 -9.21 0.18 -14.79
C SER A 25 -8.14 -0.91 -14.68
N GLN A 26 -6.85 -0.55 -14.76
CA GLN A 26 -5.74 -1.48 -14.53
C GLN A 26 -5.42 -1.67 -13.04
N ILE A 27 -5.89 -0.76 -12.17
CA ILE A 27 -5.64 -0.84 -10.73
C ILE A 27 -6.53 -1.97 -10.17
N PRO A 28 -5.94 -3.02 -9.57
CA PRO A 28 -6.71 -4.14 -9.06
C PRO A 28 -7.48 -3.74 -7.78
N ALA A 29 -8.50 -4.52 -7.40
CA ALA A 29 -9.20 -4.30 -6.14
C ALA A 29 -8.41 -4.80 -4.90
N THR A 30 -7.48 -5.73 -5.11
CA THR A 30 -6.62 -6.34 -4.08
C THR A 30 -5.27 -6.73 -4.69
N THR A 31 -4.28 -6.99 -3.83
CA THR A 31 -2.97 -7.53 -4.22
C THR A 31 -2.54 -8.65 -3.28
N PRO A 32 -1.57 -9.50 -3.67
CA PRO A 32 -0.98 -10.47 -2.74
C PRO A 32 -0.43 -9.84 -1.46
N LEU A 33 0.08 -8.60 -1.56
CA LEU A 33 0.54 -7.80 -0.44
C LEU A 33 -0.60 -7.44 0.52
N SER A 34 -1.72 -6.90 -0.01
CA SER A 34 -2.87 -6.55 0.83
C SER A 34 -3.54 -7.79 1.45
N ASP A 35 -3.52 -8.92 0.76
CA ASP A 35 -3.99 -10.20 1.29
C ASP A 35 -3.14 -10.67 2.48
N ALA A 36 -1.81 -10.56 2.36
CA ALA A 36 -0.89 -10.95 3.43
C ALA A 36 -1.07 -10.08 4.68
N ILE A 37 -1.13 -8.76 4.49
CA ILE A 37 -1.33 -7.80 5.58
C ILE A 37 -2.71 -7.97 6.23
N SER A 38 -3.78 -8.13 5.43
CA SER A 38 -5.14 -8.39 5.93
C SER A 38 -5.18 -9.63 6.81
N ARG A 39 -4.56 -10.74 6.38
CA ARG A 39 -4.48 -11.97 7.18
C ARG A 39 -3.71 -11.76 8.48
N ASP A 40 -2.56 -11.09 8.43
CA ASP A 40 -1.72 -10.89 9.62
C ASP A 40 -2.40 -9.96 10.64
N LEU A 41 -3.00 -8.85 10.19
CA LEU A 41 -3.76 -7.95 11.05
C LEU A 41 -4.97 -8.61 11.69
N LYS A 42 -5.70 -9.47 10.94
CA LYS A 42 -6.81 -10.26 11.50
C LYS A 42 -6.32 -11.22 12.59
N LYS A 43 -5.17 -11.87 12.40
CA LYS A 43 -4.54 -12.71 13.45
C LYS A 43 -4.17 -11.91 14.70
N ARG A 44 -3.84 -10.62 14.53
CA ARG A 44 -3.54 -9.68 15.63
C ARG A 44 -4.78 -9.03 16.25
N GLY A 45 -5.99 -9.46 15.88
CA GLY A 45 -7.24 -9.03 16.50
C GLY A 45 -7.95 -7.87 15.81
N PHE A 46 -7.37 -7.29 14.75
CA PHE A 46 -8.06 -6.24 13.99
C PHE A 46 -9.30 -6.79 13.28
N LYS A 47 -10.34 -5.95 13.15
CA LYS A 47 -11.63 -6.29 12.55
C LYS A 47 -11.94 -5.36 11.39
N PHE A 48 -12.81 -5.80 10.47
CA PHE A 48 -13.24 -5.04 9.27
C PHE A 48 -12.11 -4.69 8.27
N LEU A 49 -10.96 -5.34 8.37
CA LEU A 49 -9.83 -5.12 7.46
C LEU A 49 -9.77 -6.20 6.37
N GLY A 50 -10.75 -6.22 5.47
CA GLY A 50 -10.67 -7.03 4.24
C GLY A 50 -9.49 -6.62 3.36
N SER A 51 -9.08 -7.48 2.42
CA SER A 51 -7.93 -7.18 1.55
C SER A 51 -8.11 -5.89 0.75
N THR A 52 -9.32 -5.61 0.25
CA THR A 52 -9.63 -4.36 -0.45
C THR A 52 -9.45 -3.13 0.45
N VAL A 53 -9.90 -3.22 1.71
CA VAL A 53 -9.72 -2.13 2.70
C VAL A 53 -8.25 -1.91 2.98
N ILE A 54 -7.47 -2.98 3.12
CA ILE A 54 -6.03 -2.87 3.30
C ILE A 54 -5.38 -2.26 2.06
N TYR A 55 -5.72 -2.70 0.85
CA TYR A 55 -5.10 -2.15 -0.35
C TYR A 55 -5.38 -0.66 -0.49
N ALA A 56 -6.62 -0.23 -0.26
CA ALA A 56 -6.98 1.18 -0.21
C ALA A 56 -6.20 1.95 0.87
N HIS A 57 -5.99 1.36 2.06
CA HIS A 57 -5.17 1.96 3.09
C HIS A 57 -3.70 2.13 2.65
N LEU A 58 -3.10 1.11 2.02
CA LEU A 58 -1.72 1.19 1.53
C LEU A 58 -1.54 2.27 0.46
N GLN A 59 -2.52 2.42 -0.43
CA GLN A 59 -2.57 3.50 -1.42
C GLN A 59 -2.67 4.88 -0.73
N ALA A 60 -3.62 5.03 0.20
CA ALA A 60 -3.88 6.30 0.88
C ALA A 60 -2.73 6.76 1.78
N THR A 61 -1.93 5.83 2.31
CA THR A 61 -0.82 6.10 3.23
C THR A 61 0.55 6.11 2.55
N GLY A 62 0.60 5.92 1.23
CA GLY A 62 1.84 6.00 0.46
C GLY A 62 2.74 4.76 0.56
N LEU A 63 2.28 3.66 1.16
CA LEU A 63 2.99 2.37 1.07
C LEU A 63 2.94 1.81 -0.36
N VAL A 64 1.91 2.18 -1.12
CA VAL A 64 1.76 1.89 -2.55
C VAL A 64 1.48 3.20 -3.29
N ASN A 65 2.28 3.50 -4.31
CA ASN A 65 2.01 4.60 -5.23
C ASN A 65 1.31 4.05 -6.49
N ASP A 66 -0.02 4.20 -6.50
CA ASP A 66 -0.89 3.81 -7.62
C ASP A 66 -1.43 5.01 -8.40
N HIS A 67 -0.81 6.18 -8.26
CA HIS A 67 -1.06 7.24 -9.21
C HIS A 67 -0.82 6.70 -10.63
N ILE A 68 -1.77 6.93 -11.54
CA ILE A 68 -1.57 6.55 -12.94
C ILE A 68 -0.42 7.36 -13.54
N THR A 69 0.26 6.83 -14.55
CA THR A 69 1.50 7.40 -15.12
C THR A 69 1.32 8.81 -15.68
N SER A 70 0.09 9.19 -16.06
CA SER A 70 -0.28 10.53 -16.52
C SER A 70 -0.56 11.53 -15.38
N CYS A 71 -0.68 11.08 -14.14
CA CYS A 71 -0.87 11.95 -12.98
C CYS A 71 0.41 12.75 -12.68
N PHE A 72 0.27 14.06 -12.45
CA PHE A 72 1.41 14.94 -12.15
C PHE A 72 2.20 14.54 -10.88
N ARG A 73 1.58 13.80 -9.96
CA ARG A 73 2.22 13.29 -8.74
C ARG A 73 3.02 12.01 -8.95
N TYR A 74 2.78 11.26 -10.03
CA TYR A 74 3.39 9.94 -10.26
C TYR A 74 4.91 9.96 -10.09
N LYS A 75 5.58 10.87 -10.80
CA LYS A 75 7.04 11.02 -10.75
C LYS A 75 7.55 11.73 -9.49
N GLN A 76 6.72 12.57 -8.87
CA GLN A 76 7.08 13.31 -7.67
C GLN A 76 7.20 12.39 -6.45
N LEU A 77 6.54 11.23 -6.47
CA LEU A 77 6.49 10.28 -5.35
C LEU A 77 7.42 9.06 -5.57
N LEU A 78 8.37 9.16 -6.52
CA LEU A 78 9.32 8.08 -6.79
C LEU A 78 10.35 7.98 -5.64
N GLY A 79 10.19 6.98 -4.77
CA GLY A 79 11.23 6.56 -3.83
C GLY A 79 11.34 7.38 -2.54
N GLU A 80 10.38 8.26 -2.25
CA GLU A 80 10.35 9.00 -0.97
C GLU A 80 9.61 8.20 0.10
N ILE A 81 10.28 7.94 1.22
CA ILE A 81 9.63 7.57 2.48
C ILE A 81 9.27 8.91 3.12
N PRO A 82 7.99 9.20 3.45
CA PRO A 82 7.69 10.42 4.17
C PRO A 82 8.38 10.39 5.55
N ASP A 83 9.06 11.48 5.89
CA ASP A 83 9.69 11.73 7.21
C ASP A 83 8.69 11.56 8.37
#